data_AF-A0A6P4A415-F1
#
_entry.id   AF-A0A6P4A415-F1
#
_cell.length_a   1.000
_cell.length_b   1.000
_cell.length_c   1.000
_cell.angle_alpha   90.00
_cell.angle_beta   90.00
_cell.angle_gamma   90.00
#
_symmetry.space_group_name_H-M   'P 1'
#
loop_
_entity.id
_entity.type
_entity.pdbx_description
1 polymer ?
#
loop_
_entity_poly.entity_id
_entity_poly.type
_entity_poly.pdbx_seq_one_letter_code
_entity_poly.pdbx_strand_id
1 'polypeptide(L)'
;MEFADHQDHHQPSNYLPEKFVKSMAILKRVPLASAESESPSERAFSQLKNLISIILQVTRCIFELEKLRSQLYITSSDTIVPELSAHVHWTIMAVVACATQISILKIEEGKPLDLSQWTHNLISILEELRRQKRVCQQQREIEVYSKLVNTVGNLCPESPNKVVEILKLLIYAENEAHPLHIKNSPKGESMDILKRKDVLLLISSTDISERDIAILKKIYNELHEKFNTYNIVWIPIEEQWTPERRNVFVEKRDQMPWHVVQFVSPIAGIKFIKEEWKYNGQPLLVLMNSQGKVENPNAIHTIRLWGMQAFPFTEAAEKINKQKIKNWLSLVTKNNIDDPNKDTPLDDCIKKDNYIFFYGGTDHDWIQKFKTKVTDVKSTAENPVSLLQLGNDGLFVDEEKLEIEVEGFWTRIESFYSVEVNNGSSGHETGQVLQKLLSYKTESRWAILTKGSSVIVADDGTKILRAVKKLLREKGRVENLEIKFKEYYNEVIEKFGHSCRIDIPGVAANNNILSTLKYCSICKHQMQIFISYKCINSTDQVPVNANHVDG
;
A
#
# COMPACT_ATOMS: atom_id res chain seq x y z
N MET A 1 59.25 15.44 -35.50
CA MET A 1 60.33 15.53 -36.50
C MET A 1 60.43 14.15 -37.13
N GLU A 2 59.55 13.92 -38.11
CA GLU A 2 59.89 13.77 -39.55
C GLU A 2 60.19 12.28 -39.85
N PHE A 3 59.26 11.58 -40.53
CA PHE A 3 59.22 11.34 -41.99
C PHE A 3 60.35 10.40 -42.44
N ALA A 4 60.16 9.39 -43.27
CA ALA A 4 59.05 8.96 -44.12
C ALA A 4 59.30 7.49 -44.49
N ASP A 5 58.28 6.77 -44.98
CA ASP A 5 58.56 5.78 -46.01
C ASP A 5 57.41 5.76 -47.03
N HIS A 6 57.81 5.92 -48.29
CA HIS A 6 56.99 5.78 -49.48
C HIS A 6 56.89 4.29 -49.81
N GLN A 7 55.68 3.81 -50.13
CA GLN A 7 55.55 2.71 -51.09
C GLN A 7 54.19 2.77 -51.79
N ASP A 8 54.28 3.04 -53.09
CA ASP A 8 53.21 2.90 -54.07
C ASP A 8 52.75 1.44 -54.15
N HIS A 9 51.44 1.23 -54.04
CA HIS A 9 50.79 0.05 -54.58
C HIS A 9 49.63 0.47 -55.49
N HIS A 10 49.80 0.19 -56.78
CA HIS A 10 48.75 0.19 -57.78
C HIS A 10 47.56 -0.70 -57.37
N GLN A 11 46.35 -0.13 -57.42
CA GLN A 11 45.09 -0.86 -57.61
C GLN A 11 44.22 -0.14 -58.67
N PRO A 12 43.35 -0.87 -59.40
CA PRO A 12 42.92 -0.50 -60.73
C PRO A 12 41.77 0.51 -60.73
N SER A 13 41.82 1.46 -61.67
CA SER A 13 40.74 2.41 -61.97
C SER A 13 39.54 1.68 -62.60
N ASN A 14 38.61 1.20 -61.78
CA ASN A 14 37.26 0.84 -62.20
C ASN A 14 36.28 1.95 -61.82
N TYR A 15 36.52 3.17 -62.33
CA TYR A 15 35.47 4.17 -62.38
C TYR A 15 34.67 3.93 -63.67
N LEU A 16 33.48 3.33 -63.52
CA LEU A 16 32.49 3.36 -64.58
C LEU A 16 32.23 4.83 -64.95
N PRO A 17 32.13 5.18 -66.25
CA PRO A 17 31.88 6.56 -66.65
C PRO A 17 30.65 7.09 -65.94
N GLU A 18 30.68 8.32 -65.42
CA GLU A 18 29.58 8.91 -64.66
C GLU A 18 28.24 8.86 -65.43
N LYS A 19 28.30 8.91 -66.77
CA LYS A 19 27.16 8.65 -67.66
C LYS A 19 26.58 7.24 -67.49
N PHE A 20 27.41 6.22 -67.37
CA PHE A 20 26.98 4.83 -67.16
C PHE A 20 26.32 4.65 -65.78
N VAL A 21 26.85 5.27 -64.74
CA VAL A 21 26.25 5.26 -63.39
C VAL A 21 24.90 5.97 -63.37
N LYS A 22 24.79 7.13 -64.04
CA LYS A 22 23.52 7.86 -64.23
C LYS A 22 22.50 7.04 -65.02
N SER A 23 22.90 6.40 -66.12
CA SER A 23 22.01 5.52 -66.91
C SER A 23 21.56 4.27 -66.14
N MET A 24 22.45 3.69 -65.33
CA MET A 24 22.12 2.54 -64.47
C MET A 24 21.19 2.91 -63.31
N ALA A 25 21.32 4.10 -62.73
CA ALA A 25 20.43 4.57 -61.68
C ALA A 25 19.02 4.89 -62.21
N ILE A 26 18.91 5.42 -63.44
CA ILE A 26 17.63 5.60 -64.14
C ILE A 26 16.96 4.24 -64.40
N LEU A 27 17.70 3.24 -64.89
CA LEU A 27 17.17 1.88 -65.13
C LEU A 27 16.74 1.16 -63.85
N LYS A 28 17.37 1.45 -62.70
CA LYS A 28 17.07 0.83 -61.41
C LYS A 28 16.14 1.66 -60.51
N ARG A 29 15.66 2.83 -60.96
CA ARG A 29 14.81 3.76 -60.19
C ARG A 29 15.36 4.09 -58.79
N VAL A 30 16.68 4.30 -58.68
CA VAL A 30 17.31 4.71 -57.42
C VAL A 30 17.60 6.22 -57.46
N PRO A 31 17.14 7.03 -56.48
CA PRO A 31 17.46 8.45 -56.43
C PRO A 31 18.96 8.66 -56.14
N LEU A 32 19.67 9.40 -57.00
CA LEU A 32 21.03 9.86 -56.71
C LEU A 32 20.95 11.06 -55.76
N ALA A 33 21.47 10.91 -54.55
CA ALA A 33 21.54 11.98 -53.56
C ALA A 33 22.64 13.00 -53.92
N SER A 34 22.24 14.23 -54.26
CA SER A 34 23.07 15.43 -54.10
C SER A 34 22.49 16.25 -52.95
N ALA A 35 23.37 16.69 -52.04
CA ALA A 35 23.01 17.52 -50.90
C ALA A 35 22.55 18.92 -51.35
N GLU A 36 21.25 19.19 -51.33
CA GLU A 36 20.61 20.51 -51.44
C GLU A 36 19.10 20.33 -51.22
N SER A 37 18.52 20.95 -50.18
CA SER A 37 17.07 21.05 -49.85
C SER A 37 16.18 19.83 -50.10
N GLU A 38 15.49 19.29 -49.07
CA GLU A 38 14.46 18.24 -49.24
C GLU A 38 13.74 18.38 -50.58
N SER A 39 13.90 17.38 -51.45
CA SER A 39 13.27 17.44 -52.76
C SER A 39 11.76 17.60 -52.57
N PRO A 40 11.04 18.28 -53.47
CA PRO A 40 9.59 18.44 -53.35
C PRO A 40 8.84 17.12 -53.13
N SER A 41 9.39 16.01 -53.65
CA SER A 41 8.89 14.65 -53.45
C SER A 41 9.14 14.12 -52.02
N GLU A 42 10.33 14.32 -51.46
CA GLU A 42 10.64 13.93 -50.07
C GLU A 42 9.79 14.70 -49.05
N ARG A 43 9.61 16.02 -49.26
CA ARG A 43 8.73 16.84 -48.42
C ARG A 43 7.27 16.39 -48.52
N ALA A 44 6.79 16.10 -49.72
CA ALA A 44 5.45 15.57 -49.94
C ALA A 44 5.26 14.19 -49.26
N PHE A 45 6.28 13.33 -49.27
CA PHE A 45 6.25 12.04 -48.60
C PHE A 45 6.24 12.16 -47.08
N SER A 46 7.02 13.10 -46.53
CA SER A 46 7.05 13.42 -45.09
C SER A 46 5.70 13.97 -44.61
N GLN A 47 5.11 14.92 -45.35
CA GLN A 47 3.77 15.45 -45.07
C GLN A 47 2.69 14.37 -45.13
N LEU A 48 2.75 13.47 -46.13
CA LEU A 48 1.84 12.33 -46.24
C LEU A 48 1.96 11.38 -45.04
N LYS A 49 3.18 11.01 -44.64
CA LYS A 49 3.43 10.14 -43.48
C LYS A 49 2.88 10.76 -42.20
N ASN A 50 3.09 12.05 -41.99
CA ASN A 50 2.56 12.77 -40.83
C ASN A 50 1.03 12.77 -40.81
N LEU A 51 0.40 13.10 -41.94
CA LEU A 51 -1.06 13.13 -42.06
C LEU A 51 -1.68 11.74 -41.81
N ILE A 52 -1.09 10.67 -42.36
CA ILE A 52 -1.53 9.29 -42.11
C ILE A 52 -1.45 8.94 -40.61
N SER A 53 -0.36 9.32 -39.94
CA SER A 53 -0.20 9.11 -38.49
C SER A 53 -1.30 9.81 -37.69
N ILE A 54 -1.64 11.05 -38.05
CA ILE A 54 -2.70 11.82 -37.39
C ILE A 54 -4.07 11.19 -37.66
N ILE A 55 -4.37 10.78 -38.90
CA ILE A 55 -5.62 10.08 -39.26
C ILE A 55 -5.80 8.83 -38.40
N LEU A 56 -4.75 8.02 -38.21
CA LEU A 56 -4.81 6.83 -37.37
C LEU A 56 -5.12 7.18 -35.90
N GLN A 57 -4.50 8.23 -35.38
CA GLN A 57 -4.76 8.70 -34.01
C GLN A 57 -6.19 9.21 -33.84
N VAL A 58 -6.69 10.03 -34.77
CA VAL A 58 -8.06 10.56 -34.76
C VAL A 58 -9.07 9.42 -34.84
N THR A 59 -8.87 8.48 -35.78
CA THR A 59 -9.74 7.31 -35.96
C THR A 59 -9.81 6.48 -34.68
N ARG A 60 -8.66 6.21 -34.06
CA ARG A 60 -8.60 5.48 -32.79
C ARG A 60 -9.34 6.23 -31.67
N CYS A 61 -9.14 7.54 -31.55
CA CYS A 61 -9.84 8.36 -30.57
C CYS A 61 -11.36 8.33 -30.76
N ILE A 62 -11.84 8.41 -32.01
CA ILE A 62 -13.28 8.32 -32.34
C ILE A 62 -13.85 6.98 -31.88
N PHE A 63 -13.20 5.86 -32.21
CA PHE A 63 -13.65 4.52 -31.79
C PHE A 63 -13.67 4.35 -30.26
N GLU A 64 -12.62 4.80 -29.57
CA GLU A 64 -12.55 4.72 -28.11
C GLU A 64 -13.62 5.60 -27.45
N LEU A 65 -13.91 6.78 -27.99
CA LEU A 65 -14.95 7.68 -27.48
C LEU A 65 -16.34 7.08 -27.69
N GLU A 66 -16.62 6.53 -28.87
CA GLU A 66 -17.90 5.89 -29.17
C GLU A 66 -18.15 4.67 -28.27
N LYS A 67 -17.11 3.88 -28.00
CA LYS A 67 -17.16 2.78 -27.04
C LYS A 67 -17.51 3.28 -25.63
N LEU A 68 -16.87 4.36 -25.17
CA LEU A 68 -17.19 4.96 -23.86
C LEU A 68 -18.62 5.48 -23.79
N ARG A 69 -19.11 6.11 -24.87
CA ARG A 69 -20.49 6.61 -24.97
C ARG A 69 -21.53 5.50 -24.91
N SER A 70 -21.29 4.38 -25.60
CA SER A 70 -22.20 3.23 -25.58
C SER A 70 -22.39 2.61 -24.18
N GLN A 71 -21.45 2.87 -23.26
CA GLN A 71 -21.46 2.38 -21.88
C GLN A 71 -22.06 3.38 -20.88
N LEU A 72 -22.21 4.65 -21.28
CA LEU A 72 -22.74 5.74 -20.46
C LEU A 72 -24.21 5.96 -20.82
N TYR A 73 -25.13 5.66 -19.90
CA TYR A 73 -26.55 6.02 -20.03
C TYR A 73 -26.76 7.53 -19.80
N ILE A 74 -26.08 8.39 -20.54
CA ILE A 74 -26.24 9.84 -20.41
C ILE A 74 -27.33 10.33 -21.39
N THR A 75 -28.36 10.93 -20.79
CA THR A 75 -29.54 11.57 -21.39
C THR A 75 -29.27 12.97 -21.99
N SER A 76 -28.04 13.30 -22.38
CA SER A 76 -27.71 14.53 -23.11
C SER A 76 -27.15 14.19 -24.49
N SER A 77 -28.02 13.60 -25.31
CA SER A 77 -27.72 13.17 -26.68
C SER A 77 -27.64 14.33 -27.69
N ASP A 78 -28.09 15.54 -27.35
CA ASP A 78 -28.50 16.46 -28.42
C ASP A 78 -27.42 17.45 -28.90
N THR A 79 -26.34 17.67 -28.15
CA THR A 79 -25.28 18.62 -28.55
C THR A 79 -23.98 17.98 -29.06
N ILE A 80 -23.71 16.71 -28.76
CA ILE A 80 -22.40 16.06 -29.04
C ILE A 80 -22.42 15.19 -30.31
N VAL A 81 -23.56 14.60 -30.66
CA VAL A 81 -23.74 13.77 -31.89
C VAL A 81 -23.43 14.53 -33.19
N PRO A 82 -23.84 15.81 -33.36
CA PRO A 82 -23.54 16.57 -34.58
C PRO A 82 -22.04 16.82 -34.76
N GLU A 83 -21.31 17.00 -33.65
CA GLU A 83 -19.87 17.27 -33.65
C GLU A 83 -19.09 16.05 -34.14
N LEU A 84 -19.38 14.85 -33.63
CA LEU A 84 -18.64 13.63 -34.01
C LEU A 84 -18.78 13.30 -35.50
N SER A 85 -19.96 13.53 -36.08
CA SER A 85 -20.21 13.35 -37.52
C SER A 85 -19.32 14.25 -38.38
N ALA A 86 -19.13 15.51 -37.96
CA ALA A 86 -18.23 16.45 -38.63
C ALA A 86 -16.76 15.98 -38.54
N HIS A 87 -16.33 15.44 -37.38
CA HIS A 87 -14.96 14.92 -37.20
C HIS A 87 -14.71 13.69 -38.10
N VAL A 88 -15.69 12.79 -38.23
CA VAL A 88 -15.64 11.65 -39.16
C VAL A 88 -15.54 12.12 -40.61
N HIS A 89 -16.33 13.11 -41.00
CA HIS A 89 -16.28 13.69 -42.35
C HIS A 89 -14.89 14.25 -42.69
N TRP A 90 -14.31 15.07 -41.81
CA TRP A 90 -12.96 15.62 -42.01
C TRP A 90 -11.88 14.53 -42.08
N THR A 91 -12.04 13.45 -41.30
CA THR A 91 -11.14 12.29 -41.36
C THR A 91 -11.21 11.59 -42.71
N ILE A 92 -12.41 11.36 -43.25
CA ILE A 92 -12.60 10.77 -44.59
C ILE A 92 -12.00 11.69 -45.67
N MET A 93 -12.24 13.00 -45.59
CA MET A 93 -11.67 13.96 -46.53
C MET A 93 -10.14 13.96 -46.54
N ALA A 94 -9.51 13.80 -45.37
CA ALA A 94 -8.06 13.68 -45.28
C ALA A 94 -7.54 12.34 -45.84
N VAL A 95 -8.29 11.24 -45.69
CA VAL A 95 -7.97 9.95 -46.34
C VAL A 95 -8.02 10.09 -47.87
N VAL A 96 -9.05 10.74 -48.40
CA VAL A 96 -9.17 11.01 -49.84
C VAL A 96 -8.01 11.90 -50.31
N ALA A 97 -7.65 12.95 -49.58
CA ALA A 97 -6.50 13.80 -49.89
C ALA A 97 -5.17 13.02 -49.92
N CYS A 98 -4.97 12.09 -48.97
CA CYS A 98 -3.82 11.19 -48.97
C CYS A 98 -3.79 10.27 -50.19
N ALA A 99 -4.93 9.68 -50.58
CA ALA A 99 -5.04 8.82 -51.74
C ALA A 99 -4.75 9.56 -53.06
N THR A 100 -5.23 10.80 -53.17
CA THR A 100 -4.93 11.69 -54.30
C THR A 100 -3.45 12.02 -54.36
N GLN A 101 -2.81 12.37 -53.24
CA GLN A 101 -1.38 12.65 -53.17
C GLN A 101 -0.54 11.41 -53.56
N ILE A 102 -0.90 10.22 -53.09
CA ILE A 102 -0.23 8.97 -53.47
C ILE A 102 -0.35 8.73 -54.99
N SER A 103 -1.50 9.05 -55.58
CA SER A 103 -1.73 8.90 -57.01
C SER A 103 -0.87 9.87 -57.83
N ILE A 104 -0.77 11.13 -57.40
CA ILE A 104 0.11 12.15 -58.01
C ILE A 104 1.59 11.71 -57.91
N LEU A 105 2.03 11.25 -56.74
CA LEU A 105 3.39 10.77 -56.53
C LEU A 105 3.73 9.51 -57.34
N LYS A 106 2.74 8.67 -57.68
CA LYS A 106 2.93 7.46 -58.50
C LYS A 106 3.02 7.74 -60.00
N ILE A 107 2.31 8.75 -60.47
CA ILE A 107 2.23 9.09 -61.90
C ILE A 107 3.37 10.05 -62.29
N GLU A 108 4.08 10.64 -61.31
CA GLU A 108 5.14 11.65 -61.51
C GLU A 108 4.68 12.90 -62.28
N GLU A 109 3.36 13.09 -62.43
CA GLU A 109 2.74 14.23 -63.10
C GLU A 109 1.88 15.04 -62.12
N GLY A 110 2.12 16.35 -62.07
CA GLY A 110 1.33 17.31 -61.29
C GLY A 110 2.07 17.90 -60.08
N LYS A 111 1.61 19.08 -59.63
CA LYS A 111 2.12 19.72 -58.42
C LYS A 111 1.60 18.95 -57.19
N PRO A 112 2.46 18.58 -56.22
CA PRO A 112 2.01 17.95 -54.98
C PRO A 112 0.93 18.80 -54.29
N LEU A 113 -0.12 18.14 -53.81
CA LEU A 113 -1.15 18.77 -52.98
C LEU A 113 -0.51 19.23 -51.67
N ASP A 114 -0.81 20.45 -51.23
CA ASP A 114 -0.37 20.93 -49.92
C ASP A 114 -1.26 20.35 -48.82
N LEU A 115 -0.77 19.32 -48.14
CA LEU A 115 -1.52 18.63 -47.08
C LEU A 115 -1.57 19.41 -45.74
N SER A 116 -1.00 20.61 -45.67
CA SER A 116 -0.90 21.41 -44.45
C SER A 116 -2.27 21.73 -43.83
N GLN A 117 -3.26 22.09 -44.65
CA GLN A 117 -4.61 22.45 -44.20
C GLN A 117 -5.31 21.27 -43.52
N TRP A 118 -5.26 20.08 -44.11
CA TRP A 118 -5.82 18.86 -43.53
C TRP A 118 -5.07 18.45 -42.26
N THR A 119 -3.74 18.63 -42.25
CA THR A 119 -2.91 18.35 -41.08
C THR A 119 -3.30 19.23 -39.90
N HIS A 120 -3.41 20.54 -40.10
CA HIS A 120 -3.79 21.48 -39.05
C HIS A 120 -5.22 21.21 -38.53
N ASN A 121 -6.18 21.00 -39.43
CA ASN A 121 -7.56 20.69 -39.06
C ASN A 121 -7.66 19.39 -38.25
N LEU A 122 -6.96 18.32 -38.68
CA LEU A 122 -6.99 17.05 -37.95
C LEU A 122 -6.26 17.10 -36.60
N ILE A 123 -5.23 17.94 -36.45
CA ILE A 123 -4.61 18.18 -35.14
C ILE A 123 -5.60 18.85 -34.20
N SER A 124 -6.30 19.90 -34.65
CA SER A 124 -7.33 20.56 -33.83
C SER A 124 -8.46 19.60 -33.44
N ILE A 125 -8.93 18.79 -34.39
CA ILE A 125 -9.90 17.70 -34.14
C ILE A 125 -9.35 16.70 -33.12
N LEU A 126 -8.08 16.28 -33.23
CA LEU A 126 -7.48 15.32 -32.31
C LEU A 126 -7.39 15.88 -30.88
N GLU A 127 -7.02 17.15 -30.72
CA GLU A 127 -6.99 17.83 -29.43
C GLU A 127 -8.38 17.91 -28.79
N GLU A 128 -9.40 18.25 -29.58
CA GLU A 128 -10.78 18.31 -29.13
C GLU A 128 -11.31 16.91 -28.74
N LEU A 129 -11.09 15.89 -29.57
CA LEU A 129 -11.47 14.50 -29.24
C LEU A 129 -10.76 14.01 -27.97
N ARG A 130 -9.49 14.35 -27.77
CA ARG A 130 -8.76 14.03 -26.53
C ARG A 130 -9.32 14.76 -25.32
N ARG A 131 -9.75 16.02 -25.49
CA ARG A 131 -10.44 16.79 -24.44
C ARG A 131 -11.78 16.14 -24.08
N GLN A 132 -12.62 15.84 -25.06
CA GLN A 132 -13.91 15.17 -24.87
C GLN A 132 -13.74 13.81 -24.20
N LYS A 133 -12.77 12.99 -24.65
CA LYS A 133 -12.45 11.71 -24.02
C LYS A 133 -12.13 11.86 -22.54
N ARG A 134 -11.28 12.83 -22.17
CA ARG A 134 -10.95 13.09 -20.75
C ARG A 134 -12.19 13.44 -19.94
N VAL A 135 -13.07 14.31 -20.46
CA VAL A 135 -14.32 14.70 -19.79
C VAL A 135 -15.25 13.50 -19.62
N CYS A 136 -15.46 12.70 -20.67
CA CYS A 136 -16.30 11.50 -20.59
C CYS A 136 -15.76 10.47 -19.60
N GLN A 137 -14.43 10.27 -19.55
CA GLN A 137 -13.80 9.37 -18.58
C GLN A 137 -14.02 9.86 -17.14
N GLN A 138 -13.80 11.15 -16.88
CA GLN A 138 -14.04 11.75 -15.56
C GLN A 138 -15.51 11.65 -15.13
N GLN A 139 -16.44 11.95 -16.04
CA GLN A 139 -17.87 11.87 -15.76
C GLN A 139 -18.27 10.43 -15.40
N ARG A 140 -17.77 9.45 -16.15
CA ARG A 140 -17.96 8.04 -15.84
C ARG A 140 -17.41 7.66 -14.47
N GLU A 141 -16.20 8.10 -14.13
CA GLU A 141 -15.60 7.83 -12.82
C GLU A 141 -16.47 8.39 -11.68
N ILE A 142 -17.02 9.59 -11.85
CA ILE A 142 -17.95 10.20 -10.88
C ILE A 142 -19.24 9.37 -10.76
N GLU A 143 -19.81 8.91 -11.88
CA GLU A 143 -21.03 8.09 -11.88
C GLU A 143 -20.79 6.72 -11.22
N VAL A 144 -19.67 6.05 -11.53
CA VAL A 144 -19.29 4.78 -10.89
C VAL A 144 -19.05 4.99 -9.40
N TYR A 145 -18.36 6.07 -9.01
CA TYR A 145 -18.15 6.41 -7.59
C TYR A 145 -19.48 6.67 -6.87
N SER A 146 -20.36 7.48 -7.46
CA SER A 146 -21.70 7.75 -6.91
C SER A 146 -22.52 6.48 -6.77
N LYS A 147 -22.49 5.62 -7.79
CA LYS A 147 -23.15 4.31 -7.75
C LYS A 147 -22.58 3.41 -6.65
N LEU A 148 -21.26 3.39 -6.46
CA LEU A 148 -20.60 2.65 -5.37
C LEU A 148 -21.10 3.12 -4.01
N VAL A 149 -21.06 4.44 -3.74
CA VAL A 149 -21.54 5.04 -2.48
C VAL A 149 -23.00 4.67 -2.24
N ASN A 150 -23.85 4.82 -3.25
CA ASN A 150 -25.27 4.49 -3.14
C ASN A 150 -25.52 2.99 -2.94
N THR A 151 -24.76 2.12 -3.60
CA THR A 151 -24.95 0.65 -3.51
C THR A 151 -24.50 0.11 -2.16
N VAL A 152 -23.37 0.62 -1.64
CA VAL A 152 -22.85 0.25 -0.31
C VAL A 152 -23.72 0.86 0.80
N GLY A 153 -24.23 2.08 0.61
CA GLY A 153 -25.07 2.78 1.59
C GLY A 153 -26.54 2.31 1.64
N ASN A 154 -27.14 1.92 0.51
CA ASN A 154 -28.56 1.57 0.44
C ASN A 154 -28.80 0.06 0.64
N LEU A 155 -29.31 -0.31 1.81
CA LEU A 155 -29.64 -1.68 2.17
C LEU A 155 -31.05 -2.08 1.73
N CYS A 156 -31.25 -2.41 0.45
CA CYS A 156 -32.36 -3.26 0.02
C CYS A 156 -32.09 -4.73 0.41
N PRO A 157 -32.92 -5.36 1.27
CA PRO A 157 -32.71 -6.72 1.79
C PRO A 157 -33.05 -7.86 0.82
N GLU A 158 -33.40 -7.58 -0.44
CA GLU A 158 -33.95 -8.58 -1.37
C GLU A 158 -33.01 -9.04 -2.49
N SER A 159 -31.81 -8.45 -2.64
CA SER A 159 -30.87 -8.81 -3.72
C SER A 159 -29.72 -9.70 -3.25
N PRO A 160 -29.70 -11.00 -3.58
CA PRO A 160 -28.61 -11.92 -3.21
C PRO A 160 -27.30 -11.67 -3.96
N ASN A 161 -27.27 -10.69 -4.87
CA ASN A 161 -26.16 -10.41 -5.78
C ASN A 161 -25.37 -9.14 -5.44
N LYS A 162 -25.73 -8.44 -4.36
CA LYS A 162 -25.11 -7.14 -4.01
C LYS A 162 -23.61 -7.20 -3.79
N VAL A 163 -23.10 -8.23 -3.12
CA VAL A 163 -21.65 -8.42 -2.93
C VAL A 163 -20.92 -8.46 -4.28
N VAL A 164 -21.49 -9.19 -5.25
CA VAL A 164 -20.94 -9.29 -6.61
C VAL A 164 -21.05 -7.96 -7.34
N GLU A 165 -22.17 -7.24 -7.22
CA GLU A 165 -22.35 -5.92 -7.82
C GLU A 165 -21.34 -4.90 -7.28
N ILE A 166 -21.18 -4.83 -5.95
CA ILE A 166 -20.21 -3.94 -5.30
C ILE A 166 -18.80 -4.29 -5.78
N LEU A 167 -18.42 -5.57 -5.76
CA LEU A 167 -17.09 -5.97 -6.22
C LEU A 167 -16.86 -5.66 -7.70
N LYS A 168 -17.86 -5.86 -8.57
CA LYS A 168 -17.76 -5.51 -10.00
C LYS A 168 -17.53 -4.02 -10.21
N LEU A 169 -18.19 -3.18 -9.42
CA LEU A 169 -17.99 -1.73 -9.44
C LEU A 169 -16.62 -1.33 -8.87
N LEU A 170 -16.16 -2.00 -7.81
CA LEU A 170 -14.86 -1.72 -7.18
C LEU A 170 -13.68 -2.07 -8.09
N ILE A 171 -13.74 -3.19 -8.81
CA ILE A 171 -12.64 -3.68 -9.66
C ILE A 171 -12.86 -3.40 -11.14
N TYR A 172 -14.02 -2.86 -11.51
CA TYR A 172 -14.42 -2.52 -12.88
C TYR A 172 -14.40 -3.73 -13.83
N ALA A 173 -15.12 -4.78 -13.42
CA ALA A 173 -15.22 -6.06 -14.13
C ALA A 173 -16.55 -6.21 -14.90
N GLU A 174 -17.14 -5.13 -15.43
CA GLU A 174 -18.47 -5.18 -16.07
C GLU A 174 -18.56 -6.23 -17.21
N ASN A 175 -17.46 -6.48 -17.92
CA ASN A 175 -17.39 -7.40 -19.06
C ASN A 175 -16.38 -8.55 -18.90
N GLU A 176 -15.75 -8.71 -17.73
CA GLU A 176 -14.74 -9.75 -17.51
C GLU A 176 -15.41 -11.02 -16.99
N ALA A 177 -15.29 -12.13 -17.74
CA ALA A 177 -15.94 -13.38 -17.39
C ALA A 177 -15.32 -14.07 -16.14
N HIS A 178 -14.03 -13.85 -15.90
CA HIS A 178 -13.27 -14.51 -14.83
C HIS A 178 -12.33 -13.52 -14.12
N PRO A 179 -12.86 -12.55 -13.37
CA PRO A 179 -12.03 -11.51 -12.73
C PRO A 179 -11.30 -12.02 -11.47
N LEU A 180 -11.71 -13.18 -10.95
CA LEU A 180 -11.09 -13.81 -9.78
C LEU A 180 -10.17 -14.94 -10.23
N HIS A 181 -9.00 -15.03 -9.61
CA HIS A 181 -8.07 -16.13 -9.75
C HIS A 181 -8.01 -16.94 -8.47
N ILE A 182 -7.90 -18.26 -8.61
CA ILE A 182 -7.54 -19.18 -7.53
C ILE A 182 -6.34 -19.97 -8.01
N LYS A 183 -5.41 -20.23 -7.09
CA LYS A 183 -4.19 -21.03 -7.32
C LYS A 183 -4.43 -22.33 -8.13
N ASN A 184 -5.59 -22.95 -7.99
CA ASN A 184 -5.93 -24.23 -8.64
C ASN A 184 -6.71 -24.10 -9.97
N SER A 185 -7.06 -22.89 -10.41
CA SER A 185 -7.81 -22.66 -11.66
C SER A 185 -7.14 -21.57 -12.52
N PRO A 186 -6.33 -21.94 -13.53
CA PRO A 186 -5.67 -20.97 -14.40
C PRO A 186 -6.65 -20.21 -15.31
N LYS A 187 -7.89 -20.68 -15.45
CA LYS A 187 -8.95 -20.00 -16.22
C LYS A 187 -9.68 -18.90 -15.44
N GLY A 188 -9.37 -18.76 -14.14
CA GLY A 188 -10.11 -17.89 -13.22
C GLY A 188 -11.51 -18.42 -12.91
N GLU A 189 -12.22 -17.75 -12.02
CA GLU A 189 -13.58 -18.11 -11.58
C GLU A 189 -14.55 -16.93 -11.72
N SER A 190 -15.82 -17.27 -11.96
CA SER A 190 -16.91 -16.29 -11.92
C SER A 190 -17.12 -15.82 -10.48
N MET A 191 -17.47 -14.55 -10.32
CA MET A 191 -17.84 -13.97 -9.03
C MET A 191 -19.15 -14.53 -8.46
N ASP A 192 -19.91 -15.30 -9.24
CA ASP A 192 -21.15 -15.93 -8.80
C ASP A 192 -20.95 -16.83 -7.58
N ILE A 193 -19.74 -17.36 -7.37
CA ILE A 193 -19.34 -18.13 -6.19
C ILE A 193 -19.43 -17.36 -4.87
N LEU A 194 -19.51 -16.02 -4.92
CA LEU A 194 -19.62 -15.12 -3.78
C LEU A 194 -21.08 -14.74 -3.47
N LYS A 195 -22.04 -15.16 -4.30
CA LYS A 195 -23.47 -14.91 -4.04
C LYS A 195 -23.89 -15.57 -2.74
N ARG A 196 -24.66 -14.84 -1.93
CA ARG A 196 -25.19 -15.30 -0.63
C ARG A 196 -24.12 -15.71 0.40
N LYS A 197 -22.88 -15.25 0.24
CA LYS A 197 -21.78 -15.50 1.17
C LYS A 197 -21.33 -14.23 1.84
N ASP A 198 -20.88 -14.35 3.08
CA ASP A 198 -20.16 -13.30 3.76
C ASP A 198 -18.73 -13.27 3.21
N VAL A 199 -18.22 -12.07 2.91
CA VAL A 199 -16.94 -11.88 2.25
C VAL A 199 -16.05 -10.95 3.07
N LEU A 200 -14.84 -11.42 3.32
CA LEU A 200 -13.73 -10.64 3.86
C LEU A 200 -12.89 -10.12 2.70
N LEU A 201 -12.99 -8.82 2.43
CA LEU A 201 -12.22 -8.16 1.37
C LEU A 201 -10.87 -7.71 1.95
N LEU A 202 -9.82 -8.46 1.62
CA LEU A 202 -8.44 -8.09 1.94
C LEU A 202 -7.95 -7.07 0.92
N ILE A 203 -7.59 -5.89 1.37
CA ILE A 203 -7.13 -4.78 0.53
C ILE A 203 -5.74 -4.41 1.01
N SER A 204 -4.74 -4.54 0.15
CA SER A 204 -3.35 -4.21 0.50
C SER A 204 -2.52 -3.91 -0.73
N SER A 205 -1.34 -3.33 -0.52
CA SER A 205 -0.28 -3.39 -1.52
C SER A 205 0.29 -4.81 -1.60
N THR A 206 1.19 -5.01 -2.56
CA THR A 206 2.00 -6.23 -2.70
C THR A 206 2.99 -6.42 -1.55
N ASP A 207 3.23 -5.38 -0.75
CA ASP A 207 4.12 -5.38 0.43
C ASP A 207 3.43 -5.93 1.70
N ILE A 208 2.31 -6.66 1.57
CA ILE A 208 1.67 -7.31 2.71
C ILE A 208 2.64 -8.29 3.41
N SER A 209 2.68 -8.19 4.75
CA SER A 209 3.62 -8.96 5.57
C SER A 209 3.35 -10.46 5.50
N GLU A 210 4.41 -11.27 5.51
CA GLU A 210 4.28 -12.73 5.58
C GLU A 210 3.54 -13.18 6.85
N ARG A 211 3.69 -12.41 7.94
CA ARG A 211 2.92 -12.62 9.17
C ARG A 211 1.43 -12.50 8.89
N ASP A 212 0.95 -11.39 8.32
CA ASP A 212 -0.48 -11.22 8.03
C ASP A 212 -1.03 -12.32 7.13
N ILE A 213 -0.27 -12.72 6.10
CA ILE A 213 -0.65 -13.85 5.25
C ILE A 213 -0.78 -15.14 6.08
N ALA A 214 0.18 -15.44 6.96
CA ALA A 214 0.16 -16.62 7.82
C ALA A 214 -1.03 -16.61 8.80
N ILE A 215 -1.35 -15.46 9.41
CA ILE A 215 -2.52 -15.31 10.28
C ILE A 215 -3.80 -15.59 9.47
N LEU A 216 -3.95 -14.93 8.33
CA LEU A 216 -5.15 -15.06 7.49
C LEU A 216 -5.31 -16.46 6.89
N LYS A 217 -4.22 -17.19 6.63
CA LYS A 217 -4.27 -18.61 6.22
C LYS A 217 -4.95 -19.48 7.27
N LYS A 218 -4.61 -19.29 8.54
CA LYS A 218 -5.24 -20.03 9.64
C LYS A 218 -6.73 -19.67 9.76
N ILE A 219 -7.06 -18.38 9.68
CA ILE A 219 -8.46 -17.92 9.63
C ILE A 219 -9.22 -18.55 8.47
N TYR A 220 -8.64 -18.53 7.26
CA TYR A 220 -9.25 -19.07 6.06
C TYR A 220 -9.55 -20.56 6.20
N ASN A 221 -8.60 -21.35 6.68
CA ASN A 221 -8.76 -22.79 6.85
C ASN A 221 -9.88 -23.10 7.85
N GLU A 222 -9.90 -22.44 9.01
CA GLU A 222 -10.94 -22.66 10.01
C GLU A 222 -12.33 -22.21 9.55
N LEU A 223 -12.41 -21.08 8.82
CA LEU A 223 -13.65 -20.65 8.20
C LEU A 223 -14.11 -21.65 7.14
N HIS A 224 -13.21 -22.16 6.30
CA HIS A 224 -13.57 -23.13 5.27
C HIS A 224 -14.08 -24.45 5.85
N GLU A 225 -13.44 -24.95 6.92
CA GLU A 225 -13.84 -26.20 7.58
C GLU A 225 -15.15 -26.08 8.36
N LYS A 226 -15.36 -24.97 9.10
CA LYS A 226 -16.48 -24.83 10.03
C LYS A 226 -17.64 -24.01 9.47
N PHE A 227 -17.37 -23.08 8.54
CA PHE A 227 -18.29 -22.05 8.08
C PHE A 227 -18.18 -21.81 6.55
N ASN A 228 -18.72 -22.73 5.74
CA ASN A 228 -18.71 -22.65 4.27
C ASN A 228 -19.44 -21.41 3.68
N THR A 229 -19.98 -20.53 4.52
CA THR A 229 -20.61 -19.26 4.15
C THR A 229 -19.62 -18.10 4.02
N TYR A 230 -18.37 -18.24 4.49
CA TYR A 230 -17.36 -17.18 4.44
C TYR A 230 -16.34 -17.39 3.31
N ASN A 231 -15.96 -16.31 2.63
CA ASN A 231 -14.87 -16.31 1.64
C ASN A 231 -13.95 -15.10 1.87
N ILE A 232 -12.67 -15.27 1.57
CA ILE A 232 -11.69 -14.16 1.55
C ILE A 232 -11.40 -13.82 0.08
N VAL A 233 -11.37 -12.53 -0.25
CA VAL A 233 -11.00 -12.03 -1.58
C VAL A 233 -9.93 -10.97 -1.43
N TRP A 234 -8.77 -11.18 -2.07
CA TRP A 234 -7.69 -10.19 -2.10
C TRP A 234 -7.83 -9.23 -3.28
N ILE A 235 -7.81 -7.93 -2.98
CA ILE A 235 -7.82 -6.81 -3.91
C ILE A 235 -6.47 -6.09 -3.78
N PRO A 236 -5.51 -6.35 -4.68
CA PRO A 236 -4.21 -5.70 -4.66
C PRO A 236 -4.31 -4.25 -5.15
N ILE A 237 -3.73 -3.29 -4.41
CA ILE A 237 -3.67 -1.88 -4.79
C ILE A 237 -2.22 -1.43 -4.87
N GLU A 238 -1.80 -1.04 -6.07
CA GLU A 238 -0.49 -0.43 -6.33
C GLU A 238 -0.67 0.93 -7.00
N GLU A 239 0.14 1.92 -6.63
CA GLU A 239 0.14 3.22 -7.31
C GLU A 239 0.63 3.09 -8.75
N GLN A 240 1.62 2.22 -8.98
CA GLN A 240 2.20 1.94 -10.29
C GLN A 240 2.53 0.46 -10.45
N TRP A 241 1.95 -0.18 -11.47
CA TRP A 241 2.18 -1.58 -11.80
C TRP A 241 3.42 -1.77 -12.70
N THR A 242 4.61 -1.68 -12.11
CA THR A 242 5.89 -1.98 -12.79
C THR A 242 6.06 -3.50 -12.98
N PRO A 243 6.94 -3.96 -13.89
CA PRO A 243 7.24 -5.39 -14.05
C PRO A 243 7.68 -6.07 -12.74
N GLU A 244 8.48 -5.38 -11.92
CA GLU A 244 8.96 -5.88 -10.63
C GLU A 244 7.80 -6.08 -9.65
N ARG A 245 6.91 -5.07 -9.54
CA ARG A 245 5.70 -5.16 -8.71
C ARG A 245 4.77 -6.29 -9.14
N ARG A 246 4.68 -6.58 -10.44
CA ARG A 246 3.91 -7.73 -10.95
C ARG A 246 4.50 -9.06 -10.53
N ASN A 247 5.83 -9.20 -10.50
CA ASN A 247 6.48 -10.42 -10.03
C ASN A 247 6.19 -10.66 -8.55
N VAL A 248 6.36 -9.63 -7.71
CA VAL A 248 6.03 -9.70 -6.27
C VAL A 248 4.55 -10.06 -6.06
N PHE A 249 3.64 -9.47 -6.85
CA PHE A 249 2.23 -9.83 -6.82
C PHE A 249 1.99 -11.33 -7.08
N VAL A 250 2.62 -11.89 -8.12
CA VAL A 250 2.50 -13.31 -8.46
C VAL A 250 3.04 -14.19 -7.31
N GLU A 251 4.20 -13.86 -6.77
CA GLU A 251 4.80 -14.59 -5.64
C GLU A 251 3.86 -14.59 -4.43
N LYS A 252 3.32 -13.43 -4.03
CA LYS A 252 2.40 -13.30 -2.90
C LYS A 252 1.08 -14.03 -3.16
N ARG A 253 0.52 -13.88 -4.36
CA ARG A 253 -0.70 -14.56 -4.78
C ARG A 253 -0.57 -16.08 -4.66
N ASP A 254 0.56 -16.64 -5.09
CA ASP A 254 0.76 -18.10 -5.10
C ASP A 254 0.91 -18.69 -3.69
N GLN A 255 1.18 -17.85 -2.71
CA GLN A 255 1.14 -18.23 -1.31
C GLN A 255 -0.29 -18.25 -0.73
N MET A 256 -1.26 -17.55 -1.33
CA MET A 256 -2.61 -17.38 -0.78
C MET A 256 -3.57 -18.49 -1.25
N PRO A 257 -4.31 -19.15 -0.34
CA PRO A 257 -5.29 -20.18 -0.71
C PRO A 257 -6.64 -19.62 -1.17
N TRP A 258 -6.92 -18.34 -0.91
CA TRP A 258 -8.19 -17.68 -1.20
C TRP A 258 -8.22 -17.00 -2.59
N HIS A 259 -9.36 -16.40 -2.93
CA HIS A 259 -9.58 -15.75 -4.22
C HIS A 259 -8.78 -14.44 -4.35
N VAL A 260 -8.21 -14.20 -5.52
CA VAL A 260 -7.41 -12.99 -5.79
C VAL A 260 -7.91 -12.29 -7.05
N VAL A 261 -8.09 -10.98 -6.99
CA VAL A 261 -8.40 -10.15 -8.17
C VAL A 261 -7.12 -9.97 -8.99
N GLN A 262 -7.15 -10.37 -10.27
CA GLN A 262 -5.93 -10.36 -11.10
C GLN A 262 -5.48 -8.96 -11.53
N PHE A 263 -6.42 -8.03 -11.75
CA PHE A 263 -6.12 -6.67 -12.19
C PHE A 263 -7.16 -5.70 -11.63
N VAL A 264 -6.71 -4.72 -10.87
CA VAL A 264 -7.54 -3.61 -10.39
C VAL A 264 -7.19 -2.41 -11.25
N SER A 265 -8.10 -2.01 -12.14
CA SER A 265 -7.90 -0.83 -12.99
C SER A 265 -9.11 0.11 -13.10
N PRO A 266 -9.79 0.47 -11.99
CA PRO A 266 -10.52 1.73 -11.97
C PRO A 266 -10.00 2.73 -10.94
N ILE A 267 -9.81 3.96 -11.41
CA ILE A 267 -9.56 5.14 -10.56
C ILE A 267 -10.70 5.31 -9.55
N ALA A 268 -11.96 5.10 -9.96
CA ALA A 268 -13.14 5.27 -9.09
C ALA A 268 -13.19 4.29 -7.91
N GLY A 269 -12.93 3.01 -8.13
CA GLY A 269 -12.94 2.00 -7.07
C GLY A 269 -11.80 2.19 -6.07
N ILE A 270 -10.59 2.48 -6.56
CA ILE A 270 -9.45 2.81 -5.70
C ILE A 270 -9.72 4.11 -4.92
N LYS A 271 -10.31 5.12 -5.57
CA LYS A 271 -10.72 6.37 -4.91
C LYS A 271 -11.73 6.11 -3.80
N PHE A 272 -12.77 5.30 -4.05
CA PHE A 272 -13.74 4.89 -3.04
C PHE A 272 -13.07 4.19 -1.85
N ILE A 273 -12.18 3.23 -2.10
CA ILE A 273 -11.46 2.51 -1.04
C ILE A 273 -10.60 3.47 -0.20
N LYS A 274 -9.92 4.44 -0.83
CA LYS A 274 -9.13 5.46 -0.13
C LYS A 274 -9.99 6.45 0.66
N GLU A 275 -11.10 6.93 0.08
CA GLU A 275 -11.92 8.00 0.65
C GLU A 275 -12.96 7.49 1.66
N GLU A 276 -13.71 6.43 1.33
CA GLU A 276 -14.80 5.91 2.18
C GLU A 276 -14.28 4.88 3.18
N TRP A 277 -13.40 3.96 2.76
CA TRP A 277 -12.83 2.95 3.65
C TRP A 277 -11.49 3.36 4.29
N LYS A 278 -11.04 4.60 4.04
CA LYS A 278 -9.84 5.20 4.65
C LYS A 278 -8.56 4.38 4.43
N TYR A 279 -8.45 3.69 3.30
CA TYR A 279 -7.24 2.95 2.95
C TYR A 279 -6.06 3.90 2.72
N ASN A 280 -4.93 3.62 3.38
CA ASN A 280 -3.75 4.47 3.39
C ASN A 280 -2.45 3.71 3.07
N GLY A 281 -2.54 2.50 2.53
CA GLY A 281 -1.40 1.64 2.23
C GLY A 281 -1.24 0.47 3.20
N GLN A 282 -1.72 0.59 4.44
CA GLN A 282 -1.73 -0.53 5.39
C GLN A 282 -2.79 -1.57 5.01
N PRO A 283 -2.54 -2.88 5.22
CA PRO A 283 -3.54 -3.91 4.97
C PRO A 283 -4.85 -3.61 5.69
N LEU A 284 -5.94 -3.68 4.94
CA LEU A 284 -7.31 -3.39 5.35
C LEU A 284 -8.14 -4.65 5.09
N LEU A 285 -8.97 -5.05 6.05
CA LEU A 285 -9.84 -6.22 5.89
C LEU A 285 -11.29 -5.85 6.16
N VAL A 286 -12.06 -5.65 5.09
CA VAL A 286 -13.47 -5.24 5.20
C VAL A 286 -14.36 -6.48 5.30
N LEU A 287 -15.15 -6.58 6.36
CA LEU A 287 -16.19 -7.62 6.48
C LEU A 287 -17.49 -7.12 5.85
N MET A 288 -17.93 -7.82 4.82
CA MET A 288 -19.20 -7.59 4.14
C MET A 288 -20.08 -8.83 4.28
N ASN A 289 -21.32 -8.66 4.71
CA ASN A 289 -22.26 -9.78 4.77
C ASN A 289 -22.84 -10.13 3.39
N SER A 290 -23.53 -11.25 3.30
CA SER A 290 -24.20 -11.77 2.10
C SER A 290 -25.19 -10.80 1.42
N GLN A 291 -25.66 -9.76 2.13
CA GLN A 291 -26.54 -8.71 1.61
C GLN A 291 -25.78 -7.48 1.09
N GLY A 292 -24.44 -7.53 1.09
CA GLY A 292 -23.58 -6.41 0.68
C GLY A 292 -23.42 -5.32 1.73
N LYS A 293 -23.88 -5.53 2.97
CA LYS A 293 -23.68 -4.57 4.07
C LYS A 293 -22.29 -4.75 4.66
N VAL A 294 -21.59 -3.65 4.87
CA VAL A 294 -20.33 -3.64 5.62
C VAL A 294 -20.65 -3.78 7.12
N GLU A 295 -20.26 -4.89 7.72
CA GLU A 295 -20.44 -5.20 9.16
C GLU A 295 -19.21 -4.83 9.99
N ASN A 296 -18.04 -4.73 9.35
CA ASN A 296 -16.83 -4.15 9.93
C ASN A 296 -15.98 -3.50 8.82
N PRO A 297 -15.71 -2.20 8.87
CA PRO A 297 -14.89 -1.53 7.86
C PRO A 297 -13.42 -1.95 7.93
N ASN A 298 -12.91 -2.43 9.07
CA ASN A 298 -11.55 -2.93 9.18
C ASN A 298 -11.35 -3.96 10.31
N ALA A 299 -11.56 -5.24 10.01
CA ALA A 299 -11.40 -6.35 10.94
C ALA A 299 -9.94 -6.80 11.17
N ILE A 300 -8.96 -6.27 10.42
CA ILE A 300 -7.58 -6.78 10.46
C ILE A 300 -6.96 -6.64 11.86
N HIS A 301 -7.25 -5.55 12.56
CA HIS A 301 -6.69 -5.27 13.89
C HIS A 301 -7.22 -6.29 14.91
N THR A 302 -8.51 -6.57 14.85
CA THR A 302 -9.19 -7.53 15.71
C THR A 302 -8.66 -8.95 15.45
N ILE A 303 -8.44 -9.33 14.19
CA ILE A 303 -7.82 -10.62 13.83
C ILE A 303 -6.36 -10.72 14.32
N ARG A 304 -5.56 -9.66 14.18
CA ARG A 304 -4.17 -9.65 14.67
C ARG A 304 -4.08 -9.86 16.18
N LEU A 305 -5.06 -9.38 16.94
CA LEU A 305 -5.10 -9.51 18.40
C LEU A 305 -5.60 -10.88 18.86
N TRP A 306 -6.72 -11.34 18.30
CA TRP A 306 -7.48 -12.47 18.84
C TRP A 306 -7.59 -13.68 17.89
N GLY A 307 -7.08 -13.60 16.67
CA GLY A 307 -7.20 -14.67 15.67
C GLY A 307 -8.67 -15.06 15.46
N MET A 308 -8.96 -16.36 15.45
CA MET A 308 -10.33 -16.87 15.30
C MET A 308 -11.25 -16.55 16.48
N GLN A 309 -10.73 -16.22 17.67
CA GLN A 309 -11.56 -15.82 18.81
C GLN A 309 -12.28 -14.50 18.58
N ALA A 310 -11.84 -13.73 17.56
CA ALA A 310 -12.53 -12.53 17.12
C ALA A 310 -13.80 -12.80 16.31
N PHE A 311 -14.04 -14.04 15.85
CA PHE A 311 -15.22 -14.38 15.07
C PHE A 311 -16.50 -14.01 15.82
N PRO A 312 -17.52 -13.37 15.18
CA PRO A 312 -17.72 -13.19 13.73
C PRO A 312 -17.04 -11.96 13.09
N PHE A 313 -16.03 -11.36 13.71
CA PHE A 313 -15.27 -10.20 13.20
C PHE A 313 -16.08 -8.92 12.95
N THR A 314 -17.33 -8.86 13.42
CA THR A 314 -18.18 -7.66 13.35
C THR A 314 -17.71 -6.60 14.36
N GLU A 315 -18.08 -5.33 14.14
CA GLU A 315 -17.79 -4.28 15.13
C GLU A 315 -18.42 -4.57 16.51
N ALA A 316 -19.59 -5.22 16.52
CA ALA A 316 -20.24 -5.63 17.77
C ALA A 316 -19.41 -6.70 18.51
N ALA A 317 -18.86 -7.67 17.78
CA ALA A 317 -17.98 -8.69 18.36
C ALA A 317 -16.67 -8.08 18.87
N GLU A 318 -16.10 -7.12 18.14
CA GLU A 318 -14.93 -6.36 18.58
C GLU A 318 -15.18 -5.65 19.91
N LYS A 319 -16.31 -4.93 20.04
CA LYS A 319 -16.70 -4.25 21.29
C LYS A 319 -16.82 -5.23 22.46
N ILE A 320 -17.40 -6.40 22.24
CA ILE A 320 -17.55 -7.45 23.25
C ILE A 320 -16.18 -8.01 23.66
N ASN A 321 -15.31 -8.31 22.69
CA ASN A 321 -13.98 -8.85 22.97
C ASN A 321 -13.09 -7.83 23.69
N LYS A 322 -13.23 -6.55 23.37
CA LYS A 322 -12.59 -5.46 24.11
C LYS A 322 -13.00 -5.44 25.58
N GLN A 323 -14.29 -5.56 25.89
CA GLN A 323 -14.78 -5.59 27.27
C GLN A 323 -14.25 -6.78 28.08
N LYS A 324 -13.86 -7.87 27.40
CA LYS A 324 -13.24 -9.05 28.04
C LYS A 324 -11.75 -8.89 28.30
N ILE A 325 -11.11 -7.82 27.81
CA ILE A 325 -9.68 -7.57 28.06
C ILE A 325 -9.52 -7.28 29.55
N LYS A 326 -9.02 -8.27 30.29
CA LYS A 326 -8.58 -8.10 31.68
C LYS A 326 -7.15 -7.55 31.76
N ASN A 327 -6.34 -7.90 30.76
CA ASN A 327 -4.91 -7.62 30.75
C ASN A 327 -4.42 -7.33 29.34
N TRP A 328 -4.12 -6.06 29.08
CA TRP A 328 -3.63 -5.63 27.78
C TRP A 328 -2.22 -6.14 27.47
N LEU A 329 -1.36 -6.29 28.48
CA LEU A 329 0.03 -6.71 28.29
C LEU A 329 0.06 -8.14 27.77
N SER A 330 -0.71 -9.06 28.37
CA SER A 330 -0.88 -10.44 27.88
C SER A 330 -1.41 -10.47 26.44
N LEU A 331 -2.35 -9.59 26.08
CA LEU A 331 -2.90 -9.55 24.71
C LEU A 331 -1.84 -9.25 23.63
N VAL A 332 -0.89 -8.37 23.93
CA VAL A 332 0.16 -7.94 22.98
C VAL A 332 1.44 -8.77 23.08
N THR A 333 1.54 -9.62 24.11
CA THR A 333 2.68 -10.50 24.41
C THR A 333 2.32 -11.98 24.38
N LYS A 334 1.17 -12.35 23.79
CA LYS A 334 0.83 -13.73 23.43
C LYS A 334 0.85 -13.95 21.93
N ASN A 335 1.41 -15.09 21.52
CA ASN A 335 1.30 -15.58 20.15
C ASN A 335 -0.04 -16.33 20.00
N ASN A 336 -1.15 -15.59 20.14
CA ASN A 336 -2.54 -16.06 20.35
C ASN A 336 -3.17 -16.90 19.22
N ILE A 337 -2.41 -17.52 18.33
CA ILE A 337 -3.00 -18.20 17.17
C ILE A 337 -3.03 -19.72 17.33
N ASP A 338 -2.12 -20.32 18.09
CA ASP A 338 -2.02 -21.80 18.12
C ASP A 338 -2.53 -22.46 19.42
N ASP A 339 -2.52 -21.77 20.57
CA ASP A 339 -3.17 -22.28 21.79
C ASP A 339 -3.52 -21.15 22.77
N PRO A 340 -4.80 -20.75 22.87
CA PRO A 340 -5.23 -19.68 23.76
C PRO A 340 -5.23 -20.04 25.25
N ASN A 341 -5.12 -21.33 25.59
CA ASN A 341 -5.07 -21.81 26.97
C ASN A 341 -3.64 -22.06 27.46
N LYS A 342 -2.63 -21.91 26.60
CA LYS A 342 -1.22 -22.01 26.98
C LYS A 342 -0.84 -20.77 27.79
N ASP A 343 -0.79 -20.93 29.10
CA ASP A 343 -0.24 -19.91 29.99
C ASP A 343 1.24 -19.70 29.68
N THR A 344 1.63 -18.44 29.55
CA THR A 344 3.02 -18.02 29.40
C THR A 344 3.62 -17.69 30.78
N PRO A 345 4.96 -17.71 30.95
CA PRO A 345 5.62 -17.25 32.17
C PRO A 345 5.15 -15.85 32.62
N LEU A 346 4.81 -15.01 31.64
CA LEU A 346 4.29 -13.67 31.87
C LEU A 346 2.86 -13.66 32.43
N ASP A 347 2.00 -14.60 32.04
CA ASP A 347 0.64 -14.68 32.57
C ASP A 347 0.63 -14.98 34.06
N ASP A 348 1.53 -15.86 34.51
CA ASP A 348 1.71 -16.16 35.94
C ASP A 348 2.19 -14.95 36.72
N CYS A 349 3.15 -14.19 36.17
CA CYS A 349 3.60 -12.94 36.79
C CYS A 349 2.45 -11.92 36.91
N ILE A 350 1.61 -11.82 35.89
CA ILE A 350 0.51 -10.87 35.90
C ILE A 350 -0.63 -11.32 36.83
N LYS A 351 -1.00 -12.61 36.84
CA LYS A 351 -2.02 -13.16 37.75
C LYS A 351 -1.64 -13.01 39.23
N LYS A 352 -0.34 -13.02 39.54
CA LYS A 352 0.20 -12.85 40.90
C LYS A 352 0.41 -11.37 41.31
N ASP A 353 0.02 -10.42 40.45
CA ASP A 353 0.25 -8.98 40.65
C ASP A 353 1.72 -8.64 40.93
N ASN A 354 2.64 -9.38 40.31
CA ASN A 354 4.07 -9.10 40.41
C ASN A 354 4.41 -7.79 39.70
N TYR A 355 5.52 -7.18 40.13
CA TYR A 355 6.08 -6.03 39.45
C TYR A 355 6.84 -6.46 38.21
N ILE A 356 6.62 -5.77 37.09
CA ILE A 356 7.31 -6.08 35.84
C ILE A 356 7.92 -4.79 35.29
N PHE A 357 9.24 -4.79 35.15
CA PHE A 357 9.95 -3.78 34.38
C PHE A 357 10.01 -4.24 32.92
N PHE A 358 9.22 -3.60 32.07
CA PHE A 358 9.25 -3.80 30.63
C PHE A 358 10.13 -2.74 29.97
N TYR A 359 11.16 -3.13 29.22
CA TYR A 359 12.13 -2.21 28.65
C TYR A 359 12.67 -2.67 27.30
N GLY A 360 13.21 -1.72 26.55
CA GLY A 360 13.79 -1.97 25.23
C GLY A 360 14.48 -0.72 24.68
N GLY A 361 14.90 -0.83 23.42
CA GLY A 361 15.59 0.25 22.70
C GLY A 361 16.77 -0.28 21.88
N THR A 362 17.51 0.62 21.24
CA THR A 362 18.69 0.29 20.41
C THR A 362 20.01 0.49 21.16
N ASP A 363 20.00 1.15 22.32
CA ASP A 363 21.19 1.39 23.15
C ASP A 363 21.52 0.15 24.00
N HIS A 364 22.34 -0.76 23.45
CA HIS A 364 22.74 -2.00 24.11
C HIS A 364 23.47 -1.79 25.46
N ASP A 365 24.30 -0.74 25.56
CA ASP A 365 24.99 -0.37 26.78
C ASP A 365 24.01 0.02 27.88
N TRP A 366 22.99 0.83 27.53
CA TRP A 366 21.93 1.21 28.45
C TRP A 366 21.10 0.00 28.87
N ILE A 367 20.73 -0.89 27.93
CA ILE A 367 19.95 -2.10 28.21
C ILE A 367 20.67 -2.98 29.25
N GLN A 368 21.97 -3.24 29.08
CA GLN A 368 22.74 -4.04 30.04
C GLN A 368 22.85 -3.37 31.42
N LYS A 369 23.13 -2.05 31.44
CA LYS A 369 23.18 -1.27 32.69
C LYS A 369 21.83 -1.27 33.40
N PHE A 370 20.74 -1.13 32.66
CA PHE A 370 19.37 -1.14 33.19
C PHE A 370 19.02 -2.51 33.77
N LYS A 371 19.26 -3.60 33.00
CA LYS A 371 19.06 -4.98 33.45
C LYS A 371 19.78 -5.26 34.76
N THR A 372 21.06 -4.89 34.84
CA THR A 372 21.87 -5.07 36.07
C THR A 372 21.24 -4.35 37.26
N LYS A 373 20.86 -3.08 37.09
CA LYS A 373 20.29 -2.28 38.19
C LYS A 373 18.91 -2.72 38.62
N VAL A 374 18.06 -3.19 37.71
CA VAL A 374 16.76 -3.74 38.11
C VAL A 374 16.92 -5.13 38.74
N THR A 375 17.95 -5.90 38.37
CA THR A 375 18.30 -7.15 39.06
C THR A 375 18.73 -6.87 40.51
N ASP A 376 19.50 -5.80 40.75
CA ASP A 376 19.79 -5.34 42.11
C ASP A 376 18.48 -5.04 42.88
N VAL A 377 17.49 -4.39 42.24
CA VAL A 377 16.17 -4.10 42.85
C VAL A 377 15.40 -5.38 43.17
N LYS A 378 15.46 -6.40 42.30
CA LYS A 378 14.80 -7.70 42.53
C LYS A 378 15.27 -8.36 43.83
N SER A 379 16.52 -8.11 44.25
CA SER A 379 17.07 -8.64 45.51
C SER A 379 16.67 -7.85 46.77
N THR A 380 16.24 -6.59 46.61
CA THR A 380 15.92 -5.69 47.74
C THR A 380 14.42 -5.42 47.90
N ALA A 381 13.63 -5.65 46.86
CA ALA A 381 12.18 -5.51 46.89
C ALA A 381 11.52 -6.58 47.76
N GLU A 382 10.45 -6.20 48.47
CA GLU A 382 9.65 -7.15 49.23
C GLU A 382 8.82 -8.07 48.33
N ASN A 383 8.27 -7.51 47.25
CA ASN A 383 7.44 -8.24 46.28
C ASN A 383 8.29 -8.71 45.07
N PRO A 384 7.90 -9.81 44.41
CA PRO A 384 8.60 -10.31 43.23
C PRO A 384 8.65 -9.28 42.10
N VAL A 385 9.84 -9.11 41.53
CA VAL A 385 10.10 -8.26 40.35
C VAL A 385 10.56 -9.12 39.18
N SER A 386 9.94 -8.96 38.02
CA SER A 386 10.31 -9.64 36.79
C SER A 386 10.80 -8.65 35.74
N LEU A 387 11.69 -9.10 34.86
CA LEU A 387 12.21 -8.33 33.74
C LEU A 387 11.55 -8.80 32.45
N LEU A 388 10.87 -7.90 31.75
CA LEU A 388 10.40 -8.11 30.39
C LEU A 388 11.28 -7.27 29.45
N GLN A 389 12.02 -7.90 28.55
CA GLN A 389 12.92 -7.20 27.63
C GLN A 389 12.44 -7.38 26.19
N LEU A 390 12.23 -6.29 25.46
CA LEU A 390 12.13 -6.31 24.01
C LEU A 390 13.54 -6.13 23.42
N GLY A 391 14.14 -7.24 22.99
CA GLY A 391 15.43 -7.24 22.30
C GLY A 391 15.29 -7.21 20.78
N ASN A 392 16.39 -7.34 20.05
CA ASN A 392 16.37 -7.40 18.59
C ASN A 392 15.77 -8.73 18.07
N ASP A 393 15.99 -9.82 18.81
CA ASP A 393 15.61 -11.17 18.38
C ASP A 393 14.24 -11.63 18.93
N GLY A 394 13.53 -10.76 19.64
CA GLY A 394 12.22 -11.05 20.23
C GLY A 394 12.05 -10.53 21.65
N LEU A 395 11.04 -11.06 22.33
CA LEU A 395 10.64 -10.68 23.68
C LEU A 395 11.14 -11.72 24.70
N PHE A 396 11.65 -11.28 25.84
CA PHE A 396 12.24 -12.15 26.87
C PHE A 396 11.67 -11.83 28.25
N VAL A 397 11.31 -12.84 29.03
CA VAL A 397 10.88 -12.72 30.44
C VAL A 397 11.92 -13.40 31.32
N ASP A 398 12.60 -12.65 32.18
CA ASP A 398 13.65 -13.19 33.07
C ASP A 398 14.61 -14.16 32.34
N GLU A 399 15.06 -13.76 31.13
CA GLU A 399 15.94 -14.52 30.22
C GLU A 399 15.28 -15.66 29.41
N GLU A 400 14.03 -16.01 29.70
CA GLU A 400 13.24 -16.95 28.90
C GLU A 400 12.67 -16.26 27.65
N LYS A 401 13.01 -16.76 26.46
CA LYS A 401 12.53 -16.19 25.19
C LYS A 401 11.06 -16.57 24.96
N LEU A 402 10.21 -15.58 24.75
CA LEU A 402 8.85 -15.76 24.29
C LEU A 402 8.82 -15.99 22.77
N GLU A 403 7.83 -16.76 22.31
CA GLU A 403 7.58 -17.04 20.88
C GLU A 403 6.97 -15.83 20.14
N ILE A 404 7.52 -14.63 20.35
CA ILE A 404 7.05 -13.38 19.77
C ILE A 404 8.22 -12.59 19.22
N GLU A 405 8.14 -12.35 17.92
CA GLU A 405 9.05 -11.48 17.19
C GLU A 405 8.74 -10.01 17.48
N VAL A 406 9.77 -9.17 17.37
CA VAL A 406 9.70 -7.72 17.64
C VAL A 406 8.63 -7.04 16.81
N GLU A 407 8.59 -7.33 15.51
CA GLU A 407 7.59 -6.77 14.61
C GLU A 407 6.18 -7.24 14.99
N GLY A 408 6.01 -8.52 15.38
CA GLY A 408 4.73 -9.05 15.85
C GLY A 408 4.22 -8.35 17.10
N PHE A 409 5.10 -8.05 18.05
CA PHE A 409 4.77 -7.23 19.23
C PHE A 409 4.26 -5.84 18.81
N TRP A 410 5.00 -5.12 17.97
CA TRP A 410 4.61 -3.77 17.54
C TRP A 410 3.31 -3.76 16.73
N THR A 411 3.11 -4.73 15.83
CA THR A 411 1.86 -4.89 15.06
C THR A 411 0.66 -5.09 15.99
N ARG A 412 0.82 -5.82 17.10
CA ARG A 412 -0.22 -5.99 18.12
C ARG A 412 -0.49 -4.71 18.90
N ILE A 413 0.55 -3.98 19.31
CA ILE A 413 0.40 -2.67 19.98
C ILE A 413 -0.36 -1.69 19.06
N GLU A 414 0.02 -1.60 17.79
CA GLU A 414 -0.66 -0.76 16.79
C GLU A 414 -2.12 -1.18 16.62
N SER A 415 -2.38 -2.48 16.48
CA SER A 415 -3.74 -2.99 16.32
C SER A 415 -4.60 -2.75 17.55
N PHE A 416 -4.03 -2.90 18.75
CA PHE A 416 -4.77 -2.65 19.97
C PHE A 416 -5.08 -1.15 20.14
N TYR A 417 -4.13 -0.28 19.81
CA TYR A 417 -4.37 1.16 19.80
C TYR A 417 -5.46 1.55 18.78
N SER A 418 -5.47 0.96 17.59
CA SER A 418 -6.55 1.17 16.61
C SER A 418 -7.93 0.76 17.14
N VAL A 419 -8.04 -0.37 17.83
CA VAL A 419 -9.27 -0.80 18.51
C VAL A 419 -9.67 0.18 19.63
N GLU A 420 -8.71 0.71 20.39
CA GLU A 420 -8.99 1.73 21.41
C GLU A 420 -9.55 3.02 20.81
N VAL A 421 -8.97 3.49 19.71
CA VAL A 421 -9.42 4.69 18.98
C VAL A 421 -10.82 4.50 18.38
N ASN A 422 -11.06 3.39 17.68
CA ASN A 422 -12.34 3.12 17.02
C ASN A 422 -13.52 3.07 18.01
N ASN A 423 -13.24 2.65 19.24
CA ASN A 423 -14.23 2.58 20.32
C ASN A 423 -14.31 3.87 21.17
N GLY A 424 -13.69 4.96 20.73
CA GLY A 424 -13.73 6.26 21.42
C GLY A 424 -12.99 6.28 22.76
N SER A 425 -12.12 5.30 23.02
CA SER A 425 -11.47 5.10 24.32
C SER A 425 -9.98 5.48 24.33
N SER A 426 -9.46 6.10 23.27
CA SER A 426 -8.04 6.48 23.17
C SER A 426 -7.56 7.44 24.28
N GLY A 427 -8.48 8.17 24.92
CA GLY A 427 -8.21 9.04 26.06
C GLY A 427 -8.09 8.33 27.41
N HIS A 428 -8.49 7.06 27.53
CA HIS A 428 -8.36 6.27 28.76
C HIS A 428 -6.89 5.92 29.04
N GLU A 429 -6.61 5.50 30.28
CA GLU A 429 -5.25 5.18 30.74
C GLU A 429 -4.52 4.22 29.80
N THR A 430 -5.17 3.13 29.39
CA THR A 430 -4.61 2.15 28.44
C THR A 430 -4.29 2.77 27.09
N GLY A 431 -5.19 3.59 26.54
CA GLY A 431 -4.97 4.29 25.27
C GLY A 431 -3.75 5.21 25.32
N GLN A 432 -3.57 5.94 26.42
CA GLN A 432 -2.40 6.80 26.64
C GLN A 432 -1.09 6.00 26.80
N VAL A 433 -1.14 4.83 27.44
CA VAL A 433 0.01 3.93 27.57
C VAL A 433 0.42 3.39 26.19
N LEU A 434 -0.53 2.92 25.39
CA LEU A 434 -0.27 2.41 24.04
C LEU A 434 0.30 3.52 23.14
N GLN A 435 -0.26 4.73 23.24
CA GLN A 435 0.23 5.90 22.53
C GLN A 435 1.70 6.20 22.87
N LYS A 436 2.06 6.14 24.17
CA LYS A 436 3.46 6.30 24.62
C LYS A 436 4.35 5.17 24.12
N LEU A 437 3.91 3.92 24.19
CA LEU A 437 4.67 2.77 23.65
C LEU A 437 4.96 2.93 22.17
N LEU A 438 3.98 3.36 21.38
CA LEU A 438 4.17 3.65 19.96
C LEU A 438 5.21 4.76 19.72
N SER A 439 5.25 5.78 20.58
CA SER A 439 6.30 6.80 20.51
C SER A 439 7.70 6.27 20.82
N TYR A 440 7.81 5.16 21.54
CA TYR A 440 9.10 4.52 21.87
C TYR A 440 9.58 3.50 20.84
N LYS A 441 8.78 3.20 19.81
CA LYS A 441 9.14 2.21 18.77
C LYS A 441 10.48 2.50 18.10
N THR A 442 10.85 3.78 17.97
CA THR A 442 12.12 4.23 17.37
C THR A 442 13.09 4.85 18.37
N GLU A 443 12.74 4.88 19.64
CA GLU A 443 13.59 5.52 20.66
C GLU A 443 14.73 4.60 21.09
N SER A 444 15.88 5.21 21.36
CA SER A 444 17.08 4.46 21.76
C SER A 444 16.94 3.77 23.12
N ARG A 445 16.04 4.25 23.98
CA ARG A 445 15.88 3.82 25.37
C ARG A 445 14.46 4.07 25.85
N TRP A 446 13.82 3.07 26.43
CA TRP A 446 12.52 3.25 27.08
C TRP A 446 12.30 2.17 28.13
N ALA A 447 11.48 2.48 29.12
CA ALA A 447 11.05 1.51 30.11
C ALA A 447 9.63 1.81 30.61
N ILE A 448 9.01 0.79 31.16
CA ILE A 448 7.68 0.82 31.75
C ILE A 448 7.74 -0.04 33.02
N LEU A 449 7.23 0.49 34.12
CA LEU A 449 6.96 -0.27 35.33
C LEU A 449 5.47 -0.58 35.39
N THR A 450 5.14 -1.85 35.56
CA THR A 450 3.77 -2.34 35.75
C THR A 450 3.67 -3.16 37.03
N LYS A 451 2.45 -3.27 37.57
CA LYS A 451 2.06 -4.21 38.62
C LYS A 451 0.87 -4.98 38.09
N GLY A 452 1.06 -6.27 37.84
CA GLY A 452 0.10 -7.03 37.04
C GLY A 452 -0.10 -6.38 35.66
N SER A 453 -1.35 -6.06 35.31
CA SER A 453 -1.71 -5.36 34.07
C SER A 453 -1.68 -3.83 34.17
N SER A 454 -1.54 -3.28 35.37
CA SER A 454 -1.67 -1.85 35.65
C SER A 454 -0.33 -1.14 35.45
N VAL A 455 -0.33 -0.09 34.64
CA VAL A 455 0.89 0.71 34.40
C VAL A 455 1.10 1.71 35.53
N ILE A 456 2.28 1.66 36.15
CA ILE A 456 2.69 2.56 37.23
C ILE A 456 3.38 3.78 36.63
N VAL A 457 4.39 3.55 35.78
CA VAL A 457 5.18 4.60 35.11
C VAL A 457 5.58 4.12 33.71
N ALA A 458 5.52 5.01 32.71
CA ALA A 458 6.05 4.79 31.36
C ALA A 458 6.71 6.09 30.87
N ASP A 459 8.02 6.05 30.62
CA ASP A 459 8.82 7.20 30.16
C ASP A 459 10.16 6.76 29.50
N ASP A 460 10.94 7.74 29.05
CA ASP A 460 12.32 7.60 28.60
C ASP A 460 13.18 6.81 29.61
N GLY A 461 13.98 5.91 29.07
CA GLY A 461 14.83 5.00 29.84
C GLY A 461 15.83 5.70 30.75
N THR A 462 16.27 6.93 30.44
CA THR A 462 17.20 7.70 31.28
C THR A 462 16.53 8.10 32.60
N LYS A 463 15.28 8.58 32.53
CA LYS A 463 14.54 9.05 33.70
C LYS A 463 14.22 7.88 34.62
N ILE A 464 13.74 6.78 34.05
CA ILE A 464 13.41 5.57 34.80
C ILE A 464 14.69 4.97 35.41
N LEU A 465 15.80 4.90 34.69
CA LEU A 465 17.07 4.44 35.25
C LEU A 465 17.56 5.32 36.42
N ARG A 466 17.35 6.64 36.35
CA ARG A 466 17.67 7.54 37.48
C ARG A 466 16.78 7.26 38.69
N ALA A 467 15.49 7.00 38.49
CA ALA A 467 14.58 6.60 39.56
C ALA A 467 14.98 5.25 40.17
N VAL A 468 15.31 4.24 39.36
CA VAL A 468 15.85 2.94 39.83
C VAL A 468 17.12 3.14 40.67
N LYS A 469 18.05 3.99 40.23
CA LYS A 469 19.28 4.28 40.99
C LYS A 469 19.01 4.98 42.32
N LYS A 470 17.96 5.80 42.43
CA LYS A 470 17.55 6.42 43.70
C LYS A 470 16.97 5.36 44.64
N LEU A 471 16.09 4.50 44.12
CA LEU A 471 15.49 3.40 44.87
C LEU A 471 16.56 2.49 45.51
N LEU A 472 17.62 2.17 44.77
CA LEU A 472 18.74 1.34 45.27
C LEU A 472 19.58 2.01 46.38
N ARG A 473 19.43 3.31 46.64
CA ARG A 473 20.12 3.99 47.75
C ARG A 473 19.37 3.86 49.06
N GLU A 474 18.13 3.37 49.01
CA GLU A 474 17.30 3.21 50.19
C GLU A 474 17.86 2.10 51.09
N LYS A 475 17.82 2.33 52.40
CA LYS A 475 18.34 1.38 53.38
C LYS A 475 17.23 0.38 53.74
N GLY A 476 17.53 -0.91 53.60
CA GLY A 476 16.61 -1.99 53.98
C GLY A 476 15.79 -2.52 52.80
N ARG A 477 14.76 -3.32 53.10
CA ARG A 477 13.82 -3.81 52.07
C ARG A 477 12.89 -2.70 51.62
N VAL A 478 12.62 -2.66 50.32
CA VAL A 478 11.70 -1.69 49.73
C VAL A 478 10.27 -2.23 49.82
N GLU A 479 9.54 -1.79 50.85
CA GLU A 479 8.09 -1.98 50.96
C GLU A 479 7.35 -1.04 50.01
N ASN A 480 6.18 -1.44 49.51
CA ASN A 480 5.32 -0.62 48.62
C ASN A 480 6.07 0.00 47.43
N LEU A 481 6.78 -0.83 46.66
CA LEU A 481 7.60 -0.43 45.51
C LEU A 481 6.90 0.58 44.59
N GLU A 482 5.61 0.41 44.30
CA GLU A 482 4.86 1.33 43.44
C GLU A 482 4.82 2.78 43.95
N ILE A 483 4.66 2.98 45.26
CA ILE A 483 4.55 4.31 45.87
C ILE A 483 5.92 4.97 45.86
N LYS A 484 6.93 4.27 46.40
CA LYS A 484 8.30 4.78 46.47
C LYS A 484 8.90 5.06 45.10
N PHE A 485 8.64 4.17 44.13
CA PHE A 485 9.11 4.39 42.77
C PHE A 485 8.47 5.62 42.14
N LYS A 486 7.16 5.85 42.34
CA LYS A 486 6.47 7.07 41.87
C LYS A 486 7.04 8.33 42.51
N GLU A 487 7.33 8.33 43.82
CA GLU A 487 7.97 9.46 44.51
C GLU A 487 9.33 9.80 43.91
N TYR A 488 10.23 8.82 43.81
CA TYR A 488 11.56 9.04 43.24
C TYR A 488 11.52 9.43 41.76
N TYR A 489 10.58 8.87 41.01
CA TYR A 489 10.33 9.25 39.62
C TYR A 489 9.85 10.70 39.52
N ASN A 490 8.90 11.13 40.37
CA ASN A 490 8.40 12.51 40.39
C ASN A 490 9.52 13.52 40.67
N GLU A 491 10.38 13.25 41.66
CA GLU A 491 11.57 14.07 41.92
C GLU A 491 12.58 14.10 40.76
N VAL A 492 12.61 13.04 39.94
CA VAL A 492 13.45 12.99 38.75
C VAL A 492 12.83 13.91 37.70
N ILE A 493 11.56 13.74 37.35
CA ILE A 493 10.92 14.50 36.27
C ILE A 493 10.79 16.00 36.57
N GLU A 494 10.68 16.43 37.83
CA GLU A 494 10.72 17.85 38.20
C GLU A 494 11.99 18.56 37.71
N LYS A 495 13.08 17.79 37.53
CA LYS A 495 14.38 18.29 37.05
C LYS A 495 14.52 18.21 35.52
N PHE A 496 13.52 17.68 34.83
CA PHE A 496 13.50 17.57 33.37
C PHE A 496 12.34 18.37 32.78
N GLY A 497 12.62 19.16 31.73
CA GLY A 497 11.55 19.61 30.85
C GLY A 497 10.87 18.41 30.18
N HIS A 498 9.56 18.47 29.94
CA HIS A 498 8.91 17.44 29.13
C HIS A 498 9.27 17.65 27.65
N SER A 499 9.65 16.57 26.96
CA SER A 499 9.84 16.60 25.51
C SER A 499 8.49 16.42 24.83
N CYS A 500 8.07 17.40 24.02
CA CYS A 500 6.87 17.32 23.17
C CYS A 500 7.17 16.73 21.78
N ARG A 501 8.27 15.99 21.62
CA ARG A 501 8.66 15.39 20.34
C ARG A 501 8.37 13.90 20.35
N ILE A 502 7.64 13.45 19.33
CA ILE A 502 7.39 12.04 19.05
C ILE A 502 7.88 11.82 17.61
N ASP A 503 8.92 11.01 17.45
CA ASP A 503 9.42 10.63 16.13
C ASP A 503 8.69 9.35 15.68
N ILE A 504 8.07 9.38 14.50
CA ILE A 504 7.34 8.23 13.92
C ILE A 504 8.01 7.93 12.59
N PRO A 505 8.51 6.71 12.37
CA PRO A 505 9.17 6.36 11.12
C PRO A 505 8.17 6.45 9.97
N GLY A 506 8.62 6.95 8.81
CA GLY A 506 7.75 7.30 7.67
C GLY A 506 6.82 6.19 7.16
N VAL A 507 7.16 4.92 7.40
CA VAL A 507 6.31 3.77 7.03
C VAL A 507 5.07 3.65 7.94
N ALA A 508 5.17 4.10 9.19
CA ALA A 508 4.06 4.23 10.14
C ALA A 508 3.33 5.59 10.07
N ALA A 509 3.87 6.53 9.28
CA ALA A 509 3.30 7.86 9.05
C ALA A 509 2.12 7.85 8.07
N ASN A 510 1.74 6.71 7.50
CA ASN A 510 0.51 6.58 6.72
C ASN A 510 -0.72 6.54 7.65
N ASN A 511 -1.05 7.72 8.17
CA ASN A 511 -2.35 8.39 8.29
C ASN A 511 -3.55 7.85 9.08
N ASN A 512 -3.43 6.84 9.95
CA ASN A 512 -4.43 6.66 11.03
C ASN A 512 -3.90 6.95 12.44
N ILE A 513 -2.59 6.77 12.70
CA ILE A 513 -2.00 7.08 14.01
C ILE A 513 -1.65 8.58 14.11
N LEU A 514 -1.23 9.22 13.02
CA LEU A 514 -0.89 10.65 13.05
C LEU A 514 -2.08 11.56 13.35
N SER A 515 -3.27 11.22 12.85
CA SER A 515 -4.49 11.98 13.11
C SER A 515 -4.94 11.86 14.58
N THR A 516 -4.58 10.78 15.26
CA THR A 516 -4.91 10.53 16.67
C THR A 516 -3.87 11.10 17.64
N LEU A 517 -2.65 11.39 17.19
CA LEU A 517 -1.57 12.01 17.97
C LEU A 517 -1.60 13.55 17.97
N LYS A 518 -2.76 14.15 17.68
CA LYS A 518 -2.93 15.61 17.54
C LYS A 518 -2.56 16.40 18.81
N TYR A 519 -2.61 15.79 19.98
CA TYR A 519 -2.32 16.43 21.27
C TYR A 519 -1.25 15.66 22.05
N CYS A 520 -0.34 16.40 22.67
CA CYS A 520 0.69 15.83 23.53
C CYS A 520 0.05 15.12 24.72
N SER A 521 0.40 13.85 24.94
CA SER A 521 -0.16 13.06 26.05
C SER A 521 0.19 13.62 27.43
N ILE A 522 1.29 14.38 27.54
CA ILE A 522 1.79 14.98 28.77
C ILE A 522 1.19 16.37 29.01
N CYS A 523 1.44 17.33 28.12
CA CYS A 523 1.06 18.74 28.33
C CYS A 523 -0.24 19.16 27.65
N LYS A 524 -0.89 18.25 26.90
CA LYS A 524 -2.15 18.46 26.18
C LYS A 524 -2.14 19.57 25.12
N HIS A 525 -0.98 20.16 24.82
CA HIS A 525 -0.83 21.10 23.71
C HIS A 525 -0.93 20.39 22.36
N GLN A 526 -1.42 21.10 21.35
CA GLN A 526 -1.50 20.58 19.99
C GLN A 526 -0.08 20.35 19.43
N MET A 527 0.14 19.16 18.88
CA MET A 527 1.40 18.79 18.25
C MET A 527 1.39 19.19 16.77
N GLN A 528 2.56 19.61 16.27
CA GLN A 528 2.78 19.85 14.85
C GLN A 528 3.50 18.65 14.23
N ILE A 529 3.11 18.29 13.01
CA ILE A 529 3.76 17.24 12.23
C ILE A 529 4.91 17.86 11.46
N PHE A 530 6.10 17.28 11.59
CA PHE A 530 7.25 17.60 10.76
C PHE A 530 7.83 16.29 10.19
N ILE A 531 8.25 16.33 8.93
CA ILE A 531 8.93 15.21 8.28
C ILE A 531 10.44 15.48 8.41
N SER A 532 11.18 14.50 8.94
CA SER A 532 12.64 14.58 9.04
C SER A 532 13.28 13.44 8.25
N TYR A 533 14.34 13.75 7.50
CA TYR A 533 15.12 12.78 6.75
C TYR A 533 16.38 12.46 7.53
N LYS A 534 16.60 11.17 7.83
CA LYS A 534 17.83 10.69 8.45
C LYS A 534 18.69 9.98 7.41
N CYS A 535 19.91 10.45 7.22
CA CYS A 535 20.91 9.77 6.39
C CYS A 535 21.36 8.50 7.12
N ILE A 536 21.27 7.34 6.46
CA ILE A 536 21.74 6.07 6.99
C ILE A 536 23.13 5.85 6.40
N ASN A 537 24.17 5.97 7.23
CA ASN A 537 25.51 5.51 6.85
C ASN A 537 25.52 3.98 6.82
N SER A 538 26.31 3.39 5.92
CA SER A 538 26.40 1.94 5.65
C SER A 538 26.80 1.07 6.86
N THR A 539 27.06 1.64 8.03
CA THR A 539 27.33 0.95 9.29
C THR A 539 26.08 0.69 10.14
N ASP A 540 24.94 1.33 9.85
CA ASP A 540 23.68 1.18 10.60
C ASP A 540 22.67 0.24 9.89
N GLN A 541 23.14 -0.68 9.05
CA GLN A 541 22.27 -1.68 8.45
C GLN A 541 21.80 -2.68 9.52
N VAL A 542 20.50 -2.63 9.82
CA VAL A 542 19.74 -3.80 10.29
C VAL A 542 20.02 -4.94 9.29
N PRO A 543 20.41 -6.15 9.72
CA PRO A 543 20.76 -7.21 8.79
C PRO A 543 19.50 -7.62 8.01
N VAL A 544 19.44 -7.19 6.74
CA VAL A 544 18.58 -7.81 5.75
C VAL A 544 19.29 -9.10 5.36
N ASN A 545 18.65 -10.23 5.67
CA ASN A 545 19.08 -11.55 5.20
C ASN A 545 19.25 -11.54 3.68
N ALA A 546 20.49 -11.41 3.22
CA ALA A 546 20.89 -11.83 1.89
C ALA A 546 21.40 -13.27 2.04
N ASN A 547 20.56 -14.22 1.64
CA ASN A 547 21.02 -15.59 1.43
C ASN A 547 22.09 -15.57 0.35
N HIS A 548 23.28 -16.03 0.72
CA HIS A 548 24.29 -16.54 -0.19
C HIS A 548 23.65 -17.52 -1.19
N VAL A 549 23.89 -17.30 -2.48
CA VAL A 549 24.04 -18.37 -3.45
C VAL A 549 25.33 -18.08 -4.21
N ASP A 550 26.30 -18.95 -3.99
CA ASP A 550 27.59 -19.00 -4.66
C ASP A 550 27.45 -19.26 -6.17
N GLY A 551 28.39 -18.71 -6.94
CA GLY A 551 28.56 -18.93 -8.38
C GLY A 551 29.43 -17.87 -9.02
#